data_AF-A0A2R6FYN5-F1
#
_entry.id   AF-A0A2R6FYN5-F1
#
_cell.length_a   1.000
_cell.length_b   1.000
_cell.length_c   1.000
_cell.angle_alpha   90.00
_cell.angle_beta   90.00
_cell.angle_gamma   90.00
#
_symmetry.space_group_name_H-M   'P 1'
#
loop_
_entity.id
_entity.type
_entity.pdbx_description
1 polymer ?
#
loop_
_entity_poly.entity_id
_entity_poly.type
_entity_poly.pdbx_seq_one_letter_code
_entity_poly.pdbx_strand_id
1 'polypeptide(L)'
;MSGVNEEVDPTISGIASFFIPGLGHALINDQMKRGVIAFLLASVVDVLIIIVSTILVFIVIGIFGYLLLPVIHIVAAYDAYNQANKINAGEITV
;
A
#
# COMPACT_ATOMS: atom_id res chain seq x y z
N MET A 1 -1.51 -1.38 34.68
CA MET A 1 -0.85 -0.78 33.51
C MET A 1 -1.83 -0.84 32.35
N SER A 2 -2.68 0.18 32.17
CA SER A 2 -3.49 0.29 30.96
C SER A 2 -2.71 1.13 29.97
N GLY A 3 -1.87 0.48 29.16
CA GLY A 3 -1.41 1.10 27.93
C GLY A 3 -2.66 1.30 27.08
N VAL A 4 -3.14 2.54 26.98
CA VAL A 4 -4.11 2.91 25.97
C VAL A 4 -3.37 2.71 24.65
N ASN A 5 -3.61 1.58 23.97
CA ASN A 5 -3.21 1.47 22.58
C ASN A 5 -3.95 2.60 21.87
N GLU A 6 -3.20 3.61 21.41
CA GLU A 6 -3.77 4.67 20.58
C GLU A 6 -4.45 4.00 19.38
N GLU A 7 -5.76 4.20 19.25
CA GLU A 7 -6.49 3.69 18.09
C GLU A 7 -5.85 4.28 16.83
N VAL A 8 -5.45 3.40 15.93
CA VAL A 8 -4.86 3.78 14.66
C VAL A 8 -6.00 4.13 13.69
N ASP A 9 -6.00 5.32 13.09
CA ASP A 9 -7.03 5.69 12.11
C ASP A 9 -6.86 4.87 10.81
N PRO A 10 -7.74 3.89 10.53
CA PRO A 10 -7.59 3.02 9.37
C PRO A 10 -7.76 3.77 8.06
N THR A 11 -8.58 4.83 8.06
CA THR A 11 -8.90 5.62 6.87
C THR A 11 -7.68 6.45 6.49
N ILE A 12 -7.05 7.13 7.45
CA ILE A 12 -5.83 7.90 7.21
C ILE A 12 -4.69 6.98 6.75
N SER A 13 -4.52 5.81 7.37
CA SER A 13 -3.56 4.80 6.92
C SER A 13 -3.83 4.34 5.49
N GLY A 14 -5.09 4.05 5.14
CA GLY A 14 -5.47 3.66 3.78
C GLY A 14 -5.16 4.75 2.75
N ILE A 15 -5.55 5.99 3.03
CA ILE A 15 -5.32 7.14 2.14
C ILE A 15 -3.82 7.39 1.94
N ALA A 16 -3.03 7.33 3.01
CA ALA A 16 -1.58 7.49 2.92
C ALA A 16 -0.95 6.43 2.01
N SER A 17 -1.35 5.15 2.17
CA SER A 17 -0.89 4.05 1.31
C SER A 17 -1.41 4.10 -0.13
N PHE A 18 -2.54 4.76 -0.38
CA PHE A 18 -3.04 4.97 -1.74
C PHE A 18 -2.12 5.89 -2.54
N PHE A 19 -1.62 6.97 -1.95
CA PHE A 19 -0.71 7.88 -2.66
C PHE A 19 0.71 7.32 -2.73
N ILE A 20 1.18 6.74 -1.63
CA ILE A 20 2.51 6.16 -1.54
C ILE A 20 2.36 4.76 -0.95
N PRO A 21 2.42 3.70 -1.77
CA PRO A 21 2.29 2.32 -1.30
C PRO A 21 3.21 2.06 -0.10
N GLY A 22 2.63 1.57 0.99
CA GLY A 22 3.37 1.29 2.22
C GLY A 22 3.47 2.44 3.23
N LEU A 23 3.19 3.70 2.84
CA LEU A 23 3.25 4.85 3.75
C LEU A 23 2.23 4.75 4.89
N GLY A 24 1.05 4.20 4.63
CA GLY A 24 0.01 4.00 5.64
C GLY A 24 0.44 3.15 6.83
N HIS A 25 1.43 2.26 6.64
CA HIS A 25 2.00 1.44 7.70
C HIS A 25 2.97 2.20 8.62
N ALA A 26 3.49 3.36 8.19
CA ALA A 26 4.30 4.22 9.06
C ALA A 26 3.44 4.94 10.12
N LEU A 27 2.11 5.00 9.90
CA LEU A 27 1.14 5.55 10.83
C LEU A 27 0.61 4.49 11.82
N ILE A 28 1.05 3.24 11.67
CA ILE A 28 0.66 2.11 12.51
C ILE A 28 1.89 1.69 13.32
N ASN A 29 1.76 1.64 14.65
CA ASN A 29 2.87 1.25 15.52
C ASN A 29 3.42 -0.14 15.13
N ASP A 30 4.75 -0.25 15.11
CA ASP A 30 5.53 -1.46 14.75
C ASP A 30 5.24 -2.09 13.37
N GLN A 31 4.54 -1.40 12.46
CA GLN A 31 4.33 -1.88 11.08
C GLN A 31 5.27 -1.26 10.04
N MET A 32 6.24 -0.43 10.45
CA MET A 32 7.15 0.25 9.52
C MET A 32 7.88 -0.73 8.58
N LYS A 33 8.29 -1.91 9.08
CA LYS A 33 8.94 -2.94 8.25
C LYS A 33 8.04 -3.43 7.11
N ARG A 34 6.75 -3.65 7.38
CA ARG A 34 5.77 -4.03 6.35
C ARG A 34 5.56 -2.89 5.35
N GLY A 35 5.51 -1.66 5.84
CA GLY A 35 5.45 -0.46 5.00
C GLY A 35 6.59 -0.38 4.00
N VAL A 36 7.83 -0.54 4.46
CA VAL A 36 9.02 -0.53 3.60
C VAL A 36 8.98 -1.65 2.56
N ILE A 37 8.57 -2.86 2.94
CA ILE A 37 8.44 -3.98 2.00
C ILE A 37 7.38 -3.68 0.95
N ALA A 38 6.20 -3.18 1.36
CA ALA A 38 5.13 -2.81 0.44
C ALA A 38 5.56 -1.72 -0.53
N PHE A 39 6.29 -0.71 -0.06
CA PHE A 39 6.83 0.37 -0.89
C PHE A 39 7.82 -0.16 -1.94
N LEU A 40 8.79 -0.98 -1.53
CA LEU A 40 9.79 -1.54 -2.44
C LEU A 40 9.16 -2.45 -3.49
N LEU A 41 8.23 -3.32 -3.08
CA LEU A 41 7.53 -4.20 -4.01
C LEU A 41 6.69 -3.41 -5.01
N ALA A 42 5.89 -2.45 -4.54
CA ALA A 42 5.09 -1.61 -5.43
C ALA A 42 5.97 -0.83 -6.40
N SER A 43 7.05 -0.20 -5.92
CA SER A 43 7.98 0.56 -6.76
C SER A 43 8.61 -0.30 -7.87
N VAL A 44 9.03 -1.53 -7.55
CA VAL A 44 9.58 -2.46 -8.54
C VAL A 44 8.52 -2.83 -9.57
N VAL A 45 7.30 -3.16 -9.13
CA VAL A 45 6.21 -3.55 -10.03
C VAL A 45 5.80 -2.37 -10.92
N ASP A 46 5.69 -1.16 -10.37
CA ASP A 46 5.33 0.05 -11.11
C ASP A 46 6.36 0.36 -12.20
N VAL A 47 7.65 0.28 -11.87
CA VAL A 47 8.73 0.47 -12.84
C VAL A 47 8.65 -0.57 -13.97
N LEU A 48 8.41 -1.84 -13.64
CA LEU A 48 8.24 -2.90 -14.63
C LEU A 48 7.02 -2.66 -15.52
N ILE A 49 5.88 -2.27 -14.94
CA ILE A 49 4.68 -1.92 -15.69
C ILE A 49 4.97 -0.76 -16.63
N ILE A 50 5.64 0.30 -16.17
CA ILE A 50 5.98 1.46 -17.00
C ILE A 50 6.87 1.04 -18.17
N ILE A 51 7.92 0.26 -17.92
CA ILE A 51 8.85 -0.18 -18.99
C ILE A 51 8.11 -1.05 -20.02
N VAL A 52 7.43 -2.09 -19.56
CA VAL A 52 6.72 -3.03 -20.45
C VAL A 52 5.60 -2.31 -21.21
N SER A 53 4.81 -1.49 -20.52
CA SER A 53 3.73 -0.72 -21.15
C SER A 53 4.28 0.22 -22.21
N THR A 54 5.37 0.94 -21.92
CA THR A 54 6.00 1.87 -22.88
C THR A 54 6.46 1.15 -24.15
N ILE A 55 7.05 -0.04 -24.03
CA ILE A 55 7.45 -0.87 -25.18
C ILE A 55 6.22 -1.34 -25.97
N LEU A 56 5.14 -1.73 -25.28
CA LEU A 56 3.93 -2.23 -25.91
C LEU A 56 3.01 -1.13 -26.47
N VAL A 57 3.28 0.16 -26.20
CA VAL A 57 2.51 1.28 -26.78
C VAL A 57 2.62 1.28 -28.31
N PHE A 58 3.75 0.84 -28.88
CA PHE A 58 3.94 0.76 -30.34
C PHE A 58 2.96 -0.19 -31.04
N ILE A 59 2.34 -1.11 -30.30
CA ILE A 59 1.29 -2.00 -30.79
C ILE A 59 -0.07 -1.72 -30.14
N VAL A 60 -0.28 -0.52 -29.58
CA VAL A 60 -1.50 -0.01 -28.93
C VAL A 60 -1.87 -0.70 -27.61
N ILE A 61 -1.41 -1.93 -27.36
CA ILE A 61 -1.73 -2.71 -26.16
C ILE A 61 -1.13 -2.11 -24.89
N GLY A 62 0.01 -1.41 -24.99
CA GLY A 62 0.69 -0.83 -23.84
C GLY A 62 -0.14 0.15 -23.00
N ILE A 63 -1.12 0.82 -23.62
CA ILE A 63 -2.01 1.77 -22.92
C ILE A 63 -2.77 1.09 -21.77
N PHE A 64 -3.19 -0.17 -21.95
CA PHE A 64 -3.92 -0.91 -20.93
C PHE A 64 -3.03 -1.28 -19.73
N GLY A 65 -1.71 -1.40 -19.92
CA GLY A 65 -0.79 -1.68 -18.83
C GLY A 65 -0.74 -0.55 -17.80
N TYR A 66 -0.86 0.71 -18.21
CA TYR A 66 -0.90 1.84 -17.28
C TYR A 66 -2.15 1.83 -16.36
N LEU A 67 -3.23 1.14 -16.75
CA LEU A 67 -4.41 0.97 -15.89
C LEU A 67 -4.12 0.09 -14.67
N LEU A 68 -3.03 -0.67 -14.66
CA LEU A 68 -2.63 -1.51 -13.53
C LEU A 68 -1.98 -0.71 -12.40
N LEU A 69 -1.40 0.47 -12.68
CA LEU A 69 -0.78 1.33 -11.67
C LEU A 69 -1.77 1.74 -10.55
N PRO A 70 -2.96 2.31 -10.84
CA PRO A 70 -3.91 2.64 -9.79
C PRO A 70 -4.40 1.39 -9.03
N VAL A 71 -4.44 0.22 -9.66
CA VAL A 71 -4.85 -1.04 -9.00
C VAL A 71 -3.86 -1.41 -7.89
N ILE A 72 -2.56 -1.29 -8.14
CA ILE A 72 -1.51 -1.58 -7.14
C ILE A 72 -1.65 -0.65 -5.94
N HIS A 73 -1.90 0.64 -6.19
CA HIS A 73 -2.10 1.63 -5.15
C HIS A 73 -3.37 1.38 -4.33
N ILE A 74 -4.46 0.94 -4.97
CA ILE A 74 -5.69 0.51 -4.26
C ILE A 74 -5.42 -0.71 -3.37
N VAL A 75 -4.66 -1.69 -3.86
CA VAL A 75 -4.29 -2.87 -3.06
C VAL A 75 -3.44 -2.47 -1.86
N ALA A 76 -2.47 -1.57 -2.03
CA ALA A 76 -1.65 -1.06 -0.92
C ALA A 76 -2.48 -0.27 0.10
N ALA A 77 -3.44 0.54 -0.36
CA ALA A 77 -4.39 1.26 0.48
C ALA A 77 -5.24 0.30 1.32
N TYR A 78 -5.82 -0.73 0.68
CA TYR A 78 -6.60 -1.76 1.34
C TYR A 78 -5.78 -2.53 2.37
N ASP A 79 -4.52 -2.87 2.05
CA ASP A 79 -3.63 -3.57 2.97
C ASP A 79 -3.41 -2.77 4.27
N ALA A 80 -3.09 -1.49 4.16
CA ALA A 80 -2.87 -0.62 5.33
C ALA A 80 -4.16 -0.37 6.12
N TYR A 81 -5.29 -0.13 5.44
CA TYR A 81 -6.61 0.01 6.06
C TYR A 81 -6.99 -1.25 6.86
N ASN A 82 -6.85 -2.42 6.24
CA ASN A 82 -7.18 -3.69 6.88
C ASN A 82 -6.24 -4.00 8.04
N GLN A 83 -4.96 -3.67 7.90
CA GLN A 83 -3.98 -3.86 8.97
C GLN A 83 -4.30 -3.03 10.22
N ALA A 84 -4.65 -1.75 10.03
CA ALA A 84 -5.07 -0.88 11.12
C ALA A 84 -6.33 -1.42 11.83
N ASN A 85 -7.33 -1.86 11.06
CA ASN A 85 -8.55 -2.48 11.64
C ASN A 85 -8.26 -3.73 12.46
N LYS A 86 -7.37 -4.61 11.99
CA LYS A 86 -7.00 -5.83 12.72
C LYS A 86 -6.26 -5.55 14.01
N ILE A 87 -5.42 -4.52 14.03
CA ILE A 87 -4.73 -4.09 15.25
C ILE A 87 -5.71 -3.48 16.25
N ASN A 88 -6.62 -2.60 15.80
CA ASN A 88 -7.65 -2.03 16.65
C ASN A 88 -8.61 -3.10 17.20
N ALA A 89 -8.90 -4.16 16.44
CA ALA A 89 -9.71 -5.30 16.88
C ALA A 89 -8.96 -6.27 17.82
N GLY A 90 -7.65 -6.08 18.04
CA GLY A 90 -6.82 -6.97 18.86
C GLY A 90 -6.49 -8.31 18.20
N GLU A 91 -6.77 -8.46 16.90
CA GLU A 91 -6.41 -9.66 16.11
C GLU A 91 -4.91 -9.76 15.87
N ILE A 92 -4.22 -8.61 15.82
CA ILE A 92 -2.78 -8.51 15.64
C ILE A 92 -2.20 -7.72 16.80
N THR A 93 -1.36 -8.38 17.60
CA THR A 93 -0.57 -7.73 18.63
C THR A 93 0.71 -7.16 18.01
N VAL A 94 0.87 -5.85 18.11
CA VAL A 94 2.08 -5.11 17.73
C VAL A 94 2.94 -4.84 18.95
#